data_AF-A0A8C2GTL2-F1
#
_entry.id   AF-A0A8C2GTL2-F1
#
_cell.length_a   1.000
_cell.length_b   1.000
_cell.length_c   1.000
_cell.angle_alpha   90.00
_cell.angle_beta   90.00
_cell.angle_gamma   90.00
#
_symmetry.space_group_name_H-M   'P 1'
#
loop_
_entity.id
_entity.type
_entity.pdbx_description
1 polymer ?
#
loop_
_entity_poly.entity_id
_entity_poly.type
_entity_poly.pdbx_seq_one_letter_code
_entity_poly.pdbx_strand_id
1 'polypeptide(L)'
;MPFVSLCKICYNFFDHDRRAPKILECLHTFCEECLHQEPPYCCPQCRESFSQRPLLKKNTLIAEMMETLQKTSLQTKTEIDRAEKLHKHLDQELTELRKTQAEIEKLLITDQIHCLKVMQKC
;
A
#
# COMPACT_ATOMS: atom_id res chain seq x y z
N MET A 1 8.12 -2.09 -5.36
CA MET A 1 8.10 -3.51 -4.97
C MET A 1 8.50 -3.57 -3.50
N PRO A 2 7.58 -3.76 -2.55
CA PRO A 2 7.99 -3.86 -1.15
C PRO A 2 8.83 -5.11 -0.98
N PHE A 3 9.81 -5.04 -0.09
CA PHE A 3 10.73 -6.13 0.26
C PHE A 3 9.97 -7.24 1.00
N VAL A 4 9.13 -7.99 0.29
CA VAL A 4 8.43 -9.12 0.88
C VAL A 4 9.37 -10.32 0.85
N SER A 5 9.91 -10.68 2.01
CA SER A 5 10.82 -11.82 2.15
C SER A 5 10.05 -13.14 2.10
N LEU A 6 10.59 -14.11 1.38
CA LEU A 6 10.02 -15.44 1.15
C LEU A 6 10.91 -16.51 1.78
N CYS A 7 10.30 -17.60 2.24
CA CYS A 7 11.04 -18.81 2.59
C CYS A 7 11.65 -19.44 1.32
N LYS A 8 12.93 -19.81 1.36
CA LYS A 8 13.62 -20.42 0.21
C LYS A 8 13.32 -21.92 0.01
N ILE A 9 12.55 -22.53 0.91
CA ILE A 9 12.13 -23.93 0.82
C ILE A 9 10.73 -24.01 0.21
N CYS A 10 9.72 -23.40 0.86
CA CYS A 10 8.34 -23.45 0.40
C CYS A 10 7.91 -22.29 -0.51
N TYR A 11 8.77 -21.28 -0.72
CA TYR A 11 8.49 -20.09 -1.54
C TYR A 11 7.23 -19.31 -1.13
N ASN A 12 6.76 -19.49 0.11
CA ASN A 12 5.69 -18.70 0.69
C ASN A 12 6.25 -17.50 1.45
N PHE A 13 5.41 -16.46 1.59
CA PHE A 13 5.72 -15.33 2.45
C PHE A 13 5.84 -15.76 3.91
N PHE A 14 6.73 -15.10 4.64
CA PHE A 14 6.74 -15.22 6.08
C PHE A 14 5.48 -14.60 6.66
N ASP A 15 4.96 -15.22 7.71
CA ASP A 15 3.80 -14.76 8.48
C ASP A 15 4.10 -14.84 9.99
N HIS A 16 3.19 -14.36 10.82
CA HIS A 16 3.34 -14.37 12.28
C HIS A 16 2.88 -15.69 12.94
N ASP A 17 2.52 -16.70 12.15
CA ASP A 17 2.02 -17.99 12.61
C ASP A 17 3.02 -19.09 12.22
N ARG A 18 2.60 -20.08 11.41
CA ARG A 18 3.43 -21.25 11.06
C ARG A 18 4.63 -20.90 10.21
N ARG A 19 4.63 -19.76 9.52
CA ARG A 19 5.74 -19.31 8.68
C ARG A 19 6.55 -18.19 9.29
N ALA A 20 6.62 -18.12 10.62
CA ALA A 20 7.52 -17.23 11.32
C ALA A 20 8.98 -17.38 10.82
N PRO A 21 9.68 -16.27 10.50
CA PRO A 21 11.04 -16.34 9.97
C PRO A 21 12.02 -16.72 11.09
N LYS A 22 12.81 -17.76 10.85
CA LYS A 22 13.88 -18.24 11.72
C LYS A 22 15.23 -18.10 11.03
N ILE A 23 16.21 -17.56 11.74
CA ILE A 23 17.58 -17.37 11.24
C ILE A 23 18.51 -18.45 11.83
N LEU A 24 19.28 -19.10 10.96
CA LEU A 24 20.35 -20.03 11.35
C LEU A 24 21.67 -19.27 11.60
N GLU A 25 22.67 -19.92 12.21
CA GLU A 25 23.99 -19.30 12.49
C GLU A 25 24.72 -18.85 11.22
N CYS A 26 24.51 -19.57 10.11
CA CYS A 26 24.99 -19.21 8.77
C CYS A 26 24.22 -18.04 8.12
N LEU A 27 23.36 -17.35 8.89
CA LEU A 27 22.53 -16.19 8.53
C LEU A 27 21.46 -16.43 7.47
N HIS A 28 21.25 -17.68 7.05
CA HIS A 28 20.12 -18.04 6.20
C HIS A 28 18.83 -18.09 7.00
N THR A 29 17.75 -17.57 6.40
CA THR A 29 16.43 -17.51 7.03
C THR A 29 15.42 -18.40 6.31
N PHE A 30 14.68 -19.18 7.07
CA PHE A 30 13.60 -20.05 6.59
C PHE A 30 12.38 -19.93 7.48
N CYS A 31 11.24 -20.46 7.04
CA CYS A 31 10.05 -20.44 7.86
C CYS A 31 10.09 -21.56 8.89
N GLU A 32 9.45 -21.34 10.03
CA GLU A 32 9.41 -22.30 11.14
C GLU A 32 8.90 -23.66 10.71
N GLU A 33 7.77 -23.73 10.00
CA GLU A 33 7.21 -24.97 9.48
C GLU A 33 8.18 -25.79 8.63
N CYS A 34 8.95 -25.16 7.72
CA CYS A 34 9.92 -25.88 6.90
C CYS A 34 11.08 -26.41 7.73
N LEU A 35 11.65 -25.62 8.65
CA LEU A 35 12.78 -26.08 9.48
C LEU A 35 12.43 -27.24 10.41
N HIS A 36 11.14 -27.42 10.74
CA HIS A 36 10.68 -28.60 11.48
C HIS A 36 10.66 -29.89 10.64
N GLN A 37 10.58 -29.78 9.31
CA GLN A 37 10.52 -30.90 8.37
C GLN A 37 11.89 -31.24 7.77
N GLU A 38 12.84 -30.30 7.81
CA GLU A 38 14.19 -30.50 7.28
C GLU A 38 15.08 -31.34 8.23
N PRO A 39 16.10 -32.03 7.68
CA PRO A 39 17.08 -32.76 8.48
C PRO A 39 17.68 -31.85 9.57
N PRO A 40 17.71 -32.30 10.83
CA PRO A 40 18.39 -31.55 11.87
C PRO A 40 19.88 -31.45 11.50
N TYR A 41 20.54 -30.37 11.88
CA TYR A 41 21.99 -30.15 11.74
C TYR A 41 22.52 -29.67 10.38
N CYS A 42 21.71 -29.38 9.37
CA CYS A 42 22.21 -28.84 8.10
C CYS A 42 21.41 -27.63 7.61
N CYS A 43 22.09 -26.61 7.08
CA CYS A 43 21.42 -25.50 6.41
C CYS A 43 20.91 -25.93 5.02
N PRO A 44 19.60 -25.77 4.73
CA PRO A 44 19.04 -26.12 3.42
C PRO A 44 19.61 -25.32 2.24
N GLN A 45 20.18 -24.13 2.47
CA GLN A 45 20.71 -23.26 1.42
C GLN A 45 22.22 -23.43 1.19
N CYS A 46 23.05 -23.35 2.23
CA CYS A 46 24.52 -23.41 2.08
C CYS A 46 25.14 -24.76 2.46
N ARG A 47 24.33 -25.70 2.97
CA ARG A 47 24.78 -27.03 3.43
C ARG A 47 25.78 -27.02 4.60
N GLU A 48 25.90 -25.89 5.30
CA GLU A 48 26.68 -25.80 6.52
C GLU A 48 26.12 -26.76 7.57
N SER A 49 27.01 -27.55 8.16
CA SER A 49 26.66 -28.53 9.19
C SER A 49 26.87 -27.92 10.58
N PHE A 50 25.91 -28.12 11.46
CA PHE A 50 25.94 -27.63 12.84
C PHE A 50 26.31 -28.78 13.79
N SER A 51 27.16 -28.52 14.78
CA SER A 51 27.59 -29.53 15.76
C SER A 51 26.47 -29.93 16.73
N GLN A 52 25.46 -29.09 16.89
CA GLN A 52 24.27 -29.31 17.70
C GLN A 52 23.03 -28.84 16.95
N ARG A 53 21.84 -29.21 17.46
CA ARG A 53 20.59 -28.82 16.80
C ARG A 53 20.51 -27.29 16.88
N PRO A 54 20.51 -26.57 15.75
CA PRO A 54 20.57 -25.12 15.80
C PRO A 54 19.33 -24.58 16.51
N LEU A 55 19.55 -23.66 17.45
CA LEU A 55 18.45 -22.95 18.10
C LEU A 55 17.72 -22.12 17.05
N LEU A 56 16.44 -22.39 16.84
CA LEU A 56 15.60 -21.66 15.90
C LEU A 56 15.28 -20.26 16.44
N LYS A 57 16.21 -19.33 16.29
CA LYS A 57 16.05 -17.93 16.70
C LYS A 57 15.14 -17.22 15.71
N LYS A 58 14.16 -16.45 16.23
CA LYS A 58 13.33 -15.56 15.41
C LYS A 58 14.23 -14.51 14.75
N ASN A 59 14.04 -14.29 13.45
CA ASN A 59 14.69 -13.17 12.78
C ASN A 59 13.90 -11.88 13.12
N THR A 60 14.35 -11.16 14.15
CA THR A 60 13.66 -9.95 14.66
C THR A 60 13.60 -8.86 13.61
N LEU A 61 14.66 -8.66 12.83
CA LEU A 61 14.70 -7.65 11.76
C LEU A 61 13.61 -7.88 10.73
N ILE A 62 13.46 -9.12 10.25
CA ILE A 62 12.40 -9.46 9.29
C ILE A 62 11.02 -9.32 9.94
N ALA A 63 10.86 -9.75 11.19
CA ALA A 63 9.58 -9.65 11.88
C ALA A 63 9.14 -8.19 12.10
N GLU A 64 10.06 -7.31 12.53
CA GLU A 64 9.81 -5.87 12.69
C GLU A 64 9.50 -5.20 11.36
N MET A 65 10.19 -5.61 10.29
CA MET A 65 9.91 -5.12 8.94
C MET A 65 8.50 -5.54 8.47
N MET A 66 8.08 -6.78 8.73
CA MET A 66 6.72 -7.25 8.41
C MET A 66 5.65 -6.41 9.13
N GLU A 67 5.84 -6.15 10.43
CA GLU A 67 4.91 -5.32 11.21
C GLU A 67 4.86 -3.88 10.69
N THR A 68 6.03 -3.30 10.38
CA THR A 68 6.13 -1.94 9.86
C THR A 68 5.44 -1.82 8.51
N LEU A 69 5.68 -2.78 7.59
CA LEU A 69 5.04 -2.80 6.29
C LEU A 69 3.52 -2.96 6.41
N GLN A 70 3.03 -3.80 7.33
CA GLN A 70 1.60 -3.96 7.59
C GLN A 70 0.99 -2.64 8.09
N LYS A 71 1.61 -1.98 9.06
CA LYS A 71 1.15 -0.68 9.60
C LYS A 71 1.13 0.39 8.53
N THR A 72 2.22 0.52 7.76
CA THR A 72 2.30 1.49 6.66
C THR A 72 1.26 1.20 5.58
N SER A 73 1.02 -0.07 5.24
CA SER A 73 -0.03 -0.43 4.27
C SER A 73 -1.42 0.01 4.71
N LEU A 74 -1.76 -0.18 6.00
CA LEU A 74 -3.04 0.25 6.57
C LEU A 74 -3.16 1.78 6.61
N GLN A 75 -2.09 2.47 6.99
CA GLN A 75 -2.02 3.94 6.99
C GLN A 75 -2.20 4.48 5.56
N THR A 76 -1.43 3.98 4.59
CA THR A 76 -1.53 4.39 3.18
C THR A 76 -2.94 4.18 2.64
N LYS A 77 -3.57 3.05 2.94
CA LYS A 77 -4.96 2.81 2.53
C LYS A 77 -5.90 3.88 3.10
N THR A 78 -5.76 4.20 4.39
CA THR A 78 -6.58 5.21 5.06
C THR A 78 -6.37 6.60 4.43
N GLU A 79 -5.14 6.97 4.12
CA GLU A 79 -4.85 8.27 3.47
C GLU A 79 -5.36 8.32 2.03
N ILE A 80 -5.28 7.21 1.27
CA ILE A 80 -5.87 7.11 -0.06
C ILE A 80 -7.39 7.30 0.03
N ASP A 81 -8.08 6.59 0.92
CA ASP A 81 -9.53 6.70 1.10
C ASP A 81 -9.94 8.17 1.43
N ARG A 82 -9.14 8.87 2.23
CA ARG A 82 -9.35 10.30 2.53
C ARG A 82 -9.12 11.19 1.31
N ALA A 83 -8.03 10.96 0.57
CA ALA A 83 -7.70 11.73 -0.62
C ALA A 83 -8.76 11.55 -1.71
N GLU A 84 -9.26 10.34 -1.92
CA GLU A 84 -10.34 10.05 -2.87
C GLU A 84 -11.64 10.77 -2.48
N LYS A 85 -11.98 10.78 -1.18
CA LYS A 85 -13.16 11.52 -0.69
C LYS A 85 -13.01 13.01 -0.92
N LEU A 86 -11.84 13.58 -0.63
CA LEU A 86 -11.58 15.00 -0.86
C LEU A 86 -11.62 15.33 -2.35
N HIS A 87 -11.03 14.48 -3.18
CA HIS A 87 -11.03 14.65 -4.64
C HIS A 87 -12.47 14.67 -5.19
N LYS A 88 -13.31 13.74 -4.75
CA LYS A 88 -14.73 13.71 -5.12
C LYS A 88 -15.47 14.98 -4.70
N HIS A 89 -15.16 15.52 -3.52
CA HIS A 89 -15.78 16.75 -3.04
C HIS A 89 -15.37 17.96 -3.90
N LEU A 90 -14.07 18.09 -4.19
CA LEU A 90 -13.54 19.11 -5.09
C LEU A 90 -14.17 19.03 -6.49
N ASP A 91 -14.32 17.84 -7.05
CA ASP A 91 -14.96 17.66 -8.36
C ASP A 91 -16.42 18.11 -8.37
N GLN A 92 -17.15 17.91 -7.26
CA GLN A 92 -18.51 18.41 -7.10
C GLN A 92 -18.53 19.94 -7.06
N GLU A 93 -17.66 20.57 -6.27
CA GLU A 93 -17.57 22.03 -6.21
C GLU A 93 -17.20 22.65 -7.57
N LEU A 94 -16.23 22.06 -8.27
CA LEU A 94 -15.85 22.49 -9.62
C LEU A 94 -17.02 22.40 -10.60
N THR A 95 -17.85 21.37 -10.47
CA THR A 95 -19.04 21.19 -11.31
C THR A 95 -20.08 22.27 -11.03
N GLU A 96 -20.35 22.59 -9.77
CA GLU A 96 -21.31 23.65 -9.39
C GLU A 96 -20.81 25.05 -9.78
N LEU A 97 -19.53 25.33 -9.60
CA LEU A 97 -18.92 26.60 -10.02
C LEU A 97 -19.03 26.79 -11.54
N ARG A 98 -18.77 25.73 -12.32
CA ARG A 98 -18.92 25.78 -13.80
C ARG A 98 -20.36 26.05 -14.23
N LYS A 99 -21.35 25.44 -13.56
CA LYS A 99 -22.77 25.71 -13.84
C LYS A 99 -23.12 27.18 -13.53
N THR A 100 -22.72 27.65 -12.35
CA THR A 100 -22.93 29.04 -11.91
C THR A 100 -22.31 30.02 -12.90
N GLN A 101 -21.09 29.73 -13.38
CA GLN A 101 -20.44 30.55 -14.40
C GLN A 101 -21.25 30.61 -15.70
N ALA A 102 -21.73 29.47 -16.20
CA ALA A 102 -22.53 29.42 -17.43
C ALA A 102 -23.86 30.19 -17.30
N GLU A 103 -24.48 30.17 -16.12
CA GLU A 103 -25.70 30.95 -15.83
C GLU A 103 -25.42 32.45 -15.85
N ILE A 104 -24.32 32.90 -15.24
CA ILE A 104 -23.89 34.31 -15.25
C ILE A 104 -23.62 34.77 -16.69
N GLU A 105 -22.88 34.00 -17.46
CA GLU A 105 -22.58 34.30 -18.87
C GLU A 105 -23.86 34.44 -19.70
N LYS A 106 -24.84 33.55 -19.49
CA LYS A 106 -26.15 33.62 -20.17
C LYS A 106 -26.93 34.88 -19.82
N LEU A 107 -26.93 35.30 -18.55
CA LEU A 107 -27.62 36.52 -18.11
C LEU A 107 -26.99 37.76 -18.74
N LEU A 108 -25.65 37.85 -18.73
CA LEU A 108 -24.91 38.96 -19.35
C LEU A 108 -25.19 39.08 -20.85
N ILE A 109 -25.24 37.97 -21.57
CA ILE A 109 -25.57 37.96 -23.01
C ILE A 109 -27.02 38.43 -23.21
N THR A 110 -27.95 37.98 -22.36
CA THR A 110 -29.36 38.36 -22.46
C THR A 110 -29.56 39.87 -22.24
N ASP A 111 -28.90 40.43 -21.23
CA ASP A 111 -28.94 41.85 -20.91
C ASP A 111 -28.32 42.71 -22.02
N GLN A 112 -27.18 42.28 -22.59
CA GLN A 112 -26.59 42.96 -23.76
C GLN A 112 -27.54 42.96 -24.96
N ILE A 113 -28.18 41.82 -25.27
CA ILE A 113 -29.17 41.74 -26.35
C ILE A 113 -30.37 42.63 -26.06
N HIS A 114 -30.84 42.69 -24.81
CA HIS A 114 -31.94 43.56 -24.40
C HIS A 114 -31.57 45.04 -24.62
N CYS A 115 -30.41 45.48 -24.14
CA CYS A 115 -29.92 46.85 -24.32
C CYS A 115 -29.76 47.23 -25.80
N LEU A 116 -29.16 46.37 -26.63
CA LEU A 116 -28.97 46.64 -28.06
C LEU A 116 -30.32 46.78 -28.80
N LYS A 117 -31.32 45.95 -28.44
CA LYS A 117 -32.67 46.04 -29.01
C LYS A 117 -33.42 47.30 -28.60
N VAL A 118 -33.20 47.80 -27.38
CA VAL A 118 -33.78 49.07 -26.90
C VAL A 118 -33.16 50.25 -27.66
N MET A 119 -31.83 50.26 -27.81
CA MET A 119 -31.12 51.33 -28.53
C MET A 119 -31.47 51.42 -30.02
N GLN A 120 -31.86 50.32 -30.68
CA GLN A 120 -32.29 50.33 -32.09
C GLN A 120 -33.73 50.82 -32.31
N LYS A 121 -34.51 51.02 -31.24
CA LYS A 121 -35.91 51.48 -31.30
C LYS A 121 -36.10 52.95 -30.93
N CYS A 122 -35.07 53.61 -30.42
CA CYS A 122 -35.00 55.06 -30.25
C CYS A 122 -34.43 55.70 -31.51
#